data_AF-A0A520GMZ1-F1
#
_entry.id   AF-A0A520GMZ1-F1
#
_cell.length_a   1.000
_cell.length_b   1.000
_cell.length_c   1.000
_cell.angle_alpha   90.00
_cell.angle_beta   90.00
_cell.angle_gamma   90.00
#
_symmetry.space_group_name_H-M   'P 1'
#
loop_
_entity.id
_entity.type
_entity.pdbx_description
1 polymer ?
#
loop_
_entity_poly.entity_id
_entity_poly.type
_entity_poly.pdbx_seq_one_letter_code
_entity_poly.pdbx_strand_id
1 'polypeptide(L)'
;MPTSSRSTAATVHPLPLPLMPEVRNAVPSPNDRASQSSFSNINTDNADLSAFNARKGKLLLYHGLGDNLIAPQGSINYYNRVATMMGGISSIQSFFRFYLIPGMQHNGSLVGPPTIPMPQSAAGRDEMFTALQNWVENGTEPGRVDVSSSNGSVSQALCVYPLKAVYDGTGLQTAASSYACK
;
A
#
# COMPACT_ATOMS: atom_id res chain seq x y z
N MET A 1 -11.29 -51.91 -43.87
CA MET A 1 -10.48 -51.58 -42.67
C MET A 1 -9.02 -51.42 -43.13
N PRO A 2 -8.24 -50.40 -42.73
CA PRO A 2 -8.53 -49.16 -41.98
C PRO A 2 -8.34 -47.88 -42.83
N THR A 3 -9.01 -46.79 -42.47
CA THR A 3 -8.70 -45.42 -42.94
C THR A 3 -7.98 -44.67 -41.81
N SER A 4 -6.76 -44.23 -42.07
CA SER A 4 -5.92 -43.45 -41.16
C SER A 4 -6.34 -41.99 -41.19
N SER A 5 -7.01 -41.49 -40.14
CA SER A 5 -7.18 -40.04 -39.92
C SER A 5 -5.97 -39.50 -39.14
N ARG A 6 -5.18 -38.63 -39.79
CA ARG A 6 -4.16 -37.83 -39.10
C ARG A 6 -4.86 -36.70 -38.34
N SER A 7 -4.72 -36.69 -37.02
CA SER A 7 -5.05 -35.53 -36.20
C SER A 7 -3.90 -34.52 -36.29
N THR A 8 -4.13 -33.38 -36.92
CA THR A 8 -3.24 -32.22 -36.84
C THR A 8 -3.53 -31.47 -35.56
N ALA A 9 -2.64 -31.60 -34.57
CA ALA A 9 -2.62 -30.75 -33.39
C ALA A 9 -2.26 -29.32 -33.83
N ALA A 10 -3.14 -28.36 -33.55
CA ALA A 10 -2.85 -26.94 -33.74
C ALA A 10 -1.92 -26.46 -32.61
N THR A 11 -0.67 -26.16 -32.95
CA THR A 11 0.28 -25.52 -32.05
C THR A 11 -0.18 -24.09 -31.78
N VAL A 12 -0.63 -23.80 -30.56
CA VAL A 12 -0.93 -22.45 -30.11
C VAL A 12 0.39 -21.77 -29.75
N HIS A 13 0.85 -20.84 -30.59
CA HIS A 13 1.97 -19.98 -30.25
C HIS A 13 1.49 -18.88 -29.30
N PRO A 14 2.15 -18.67 -28.14
CA PRO A 14 1.84 -17.55 -27.27
C PRO A 14 2.19 -16.24 -27.99
N LEU A 15 1.19 -15.37 -28.14
CA LEU A 15 1.39 -14.00 -28.59
C LEU A 15 2.25 -13.27 -27.53
N PRO A 16 3.30 -12.54 -27.92
CA PRO A 16 4.08 -11.77 -26.98
C PRO A 16 3.20 -10.69 -26.36
N LEU A 17 3.14 -10.66 -25.01
CA LEU A 17 2.50 -9.56 -24.30
C LEU A 17 3.19 -8.26 -24.72
N PRO A 18 2.44 -7.20 -25.10
CA PRO A 18 3.04 -5.91 -25.34
C PRO A 18 3.71 -5.43 -24.05
N LEU A 19 4.97 -5.03 -24.16
CA LEU A 19 5.69 -4.30 -23.13
C LEU A 19 4.86 -3.04 -22.81
N MET A 20 4.23 -3.04 -21.63
CA MET A 20 3.56 -1.87 -21.12
C MET A 20 4.59 -0.75 -20.99
N PRO A 21 4.32 0.47 -21.51
CA PRO A 21 5.25 1.58 -21.38
C PRO A 21 5.47 1.87 -19.90
N GLU A 22 6.74 2.12 -19.54
CA GLU A 22 7.11 2.48 -18.18
C GLU A 22 6.33 3.72 -17.75
N VAL A 23 5.41 3.53 -16.79
CA VAL A 23 4.64 4.61 -16.19
C VAL A 23 5.65 5.51 -15.49
N ARG A 24 5.97 6.65 -16.10
CA ARG A 24 6.72 7.72 -15.43
C ARG A 24 5.85 8.20 -14.27
N ASN A 25 6.09 7.62 -13.10
CA ASN A 25 5.40 7.95 -11.88
C ASN A 25 5.55 9.44 -11.58
N ALA A 26 4.46 10.10 -11.19
CA ALA A 26 4.35 11.52 -10.89
C ALA A 26 5.11 11.89 -9.60
N VAL A 27 6.45 11.80 -9.64
CA VAL A 27 7.30 12.44 -8.64
C VAL A 27 7.34 13.92 -9.01
N PRO A 28 6.95 14.85 -8.11
CA PRO A 28 7.02 16.28 -8.37
C PRO A 28 8.44 16.64 -8.80
N SER A 29 8.55 17.34 -9.94
CA SER A 29 9.83 17.79 -10.44
C SER A 29 10.42 18.82 -9.47
N PRO A 30 11.75 19.00 -9.43
CA PRO A 30 12.36 20.07 -8.63
C PRO A 30 11.78 21.46 -8.90
N ASN A 31 11.30 21.70 -10.14
CA ASN A 31 10.69 22.97 -10.55
C ASN A 31 9.31 23.20 -9.91
N ASP A 32 8.56 22.13 -9.62
CA ASP A 32 7.24 22.24 -8.95
C ASP A 32 7.40 22.71 -7.50
N ARG A 33 8.54 22.39 -6.87
CA ARG A 33 8.85 22.85 -5.51
C ARG A 33 9.30 24.30 -5.44
N ALA A 34 10.05 24.75 -6.45
CA ALA A 34 10.55 26.12 -6.52
C ALA A 34 9.41 27.16 -6.56
N SER A 35 8.23 26.78 -7.06
CA SER A 35 7.07 27.67 -7.17
C SER A 35 6.08 27.57 -6.01
N GLN A 36 6.36 26.78 -4.97
CA GLN A 36 5.37 26.47 -3.92
C GLN A 36 4.84 27.69 -3.18
N SER A 37 5.71 28.65 -2.85
CA SER A 37 5.31 29.87 -2.17
C SER A 37 4.32 30.69 -3.00
N SER A 38 4.42 30.64 -4.33
CA SER A 38 3.48 31.30 -5.25
C SER A 38 2.10 30.65 -5.26
N PHE A 39 1.99 29.39 -4.81
CA PHE A 39 0.75 28.63 -4.73
C PHE A 39 0.40 28.26 -3.28
N SER A 40 0.79 29.09 -2.31
CA SER A 40 0.48 28.90 -0.88
C SER A 40 0.86 27.51 -0.32
N ASN A 41 1.91 26.89 -0.88
CA ASN A 41 2.39 25.55 -0.53
C ASN A 41 1.35 24.44 -0.72
N ILE A 42 0.50 24.54 -1.75
CA ILE A 42 -0.58 23.58 -2.02
C ILE A 42 -0.11 22.13 -2.22
N ASN A 43 1.16 21.89 -2.58
CA ASN A 43 1.66 20.51 -2.75
C ASN A 43 1.62 19.73 -1.44
N THR A 44 1.67 20.40 -0.29
CA THR A 44 1.60 19.76 1.03
C THR A 44 2.67 18.67 1.20
N ASP A 45 3.87 18.90 0.65
CA ASP A 45 4.93 17.88 0.56
C ASP A 45 6.18 18.22 1.40
N ASN A 46 6.05 19.06 2.43
CA ASN A 46 7.16 19.36 3.34
C ASN A 46 7.64 18.09 4.05
N ALA A 47 8.90 17.70 3.82
CA ALA A 47 9.48 16.47 4.38
C ALA A 47 10.02 16.64 5.81
N ASP A 48 10.13 17.86 6.31
CA ASP A 48 10.53 18.12 7.70
C ASP A 48 9.29 18.08 8.62
N LEU A 49 9.15 16.96 9.32
CA LEU A 49 8.10 16.76 10.32
C LEU A 49 8.63 16.93 11.76
N SER A 50 9.78 17.57 11.96
CA SER A 50 10.40 17.76 13.27
C SER A 50 9.48 18.43 14.28
N ALA A 51 8.77 19.50 13.87
CA ALA A 51 7.82 20.20 14.74
C ALA A 51 6.63 19.31 15.14
N PHE A 52 6.16 18.43 14.25
CA PHE A 52 5.10 17.47 14.55
C PHE A 52 5.58 16.41 15.55
N ASN A 53 6.76 15.85 15.32
CA ASN A 53 7.38 14.87 16.22
C ASN A 53 7.73 15.46 17.59
N ALA A 54 8.19 16.72 17.65
CA ALA A 54 8.49 17.43 18.90
C ALA A 54 7.26 17.55 19.82
N ARG A 55 6.06 17.66 19.21
CA ARG A 55 4.76 17.64 19.92
C ARG A 55 4.23 16.23 20.19
N LYS A 56 5.04 15.19 19.97
CA LYS A 56 4.70 13.77 20.13
C LYS A 56 3.54 13.31 19.24
N GLY A 57 3.29 14.01 18.13
CA GLY A 57 2.26 13.63 17.16
C GLY A 57 2.53 12.26 16.54
N LYS A 58 1.47 11.51 16.24
CA LYS A 58 1.52 10.21 15.56
C LYS A 58 0.83 10.32 14.20
N LEU A 59 1.50 9.86 13.15
CA LEU A 59 1.02 9.86 11.79
C LEU A 59 0.93 8.42 11.29
N LEU A 60 -0.24 8.03 10.83
CA LEU A 60 -0.49 6.74 10.19
C LEU A 60 -1.04 7.03 8.80
N LEU A 61 -0.23 6.70 7.78
CA LEU A 61 -0.61 6.84 6.37
C LEU A 61 -0.90 5.46 5.80
N TYR A 62 -1.89 5.38 4.91
CA TYR A 62 -2.06 4.22 4.05
C TYR A 62 -2.38 4.66 2.63
N HIS A 63 -2.01 3.84 1.65
CA HIS A 63 -2.29 4.09 0.23
C HIS A 63 -2.53 2.77 -0.50
N GLY A 64 -3.48 2.77 -1.44
CA GLY A 64 -3.85 1.60 -2.22
C GLY A 64 -2.90 1.36 -3.37
N LEU A 65 -2.38 0.14 -3.50
CA LEU A 65 -1.52 -0.21 -4.64
C LEU A 65 -2.30 -0.32 -5.96
N GLY A 66 -3.62 -0.41 -5.89
CA GLY A 66 -4.52 -0.37 -7.04
C GLY A 66 -5.11 1.02 -7.30
N ASP A 67 -4.64 2.08 -6.62
CA ASP A 67 -5.15 3.44 -6.83
C ASP A 67 -4.85 3.88 -8.26
N ASN A 68 -5.93 4.03 -9.03
CA ASN A 68 -5.92 4.35 -10.45
C ASN A 68 -6.08 5.85 -10.73
N LEU A 69 -6.23 6.69 -9.70
CA LEU A 69 -6.40 8.14 -9.82
C LEU A 69 -5.22 8.90 -9.20
N ILE A 70 -4.76 8.47 -8.03
CA ILE A 70 -3.58 9.02 -7.35
C ILE A 70 -2.54 7.92 -7.26
N ALA A 71 -1.40 8.11 -7.94
CA ALA A 71 -0.38 7.08 -8.00
C ALA A 71 0.27 6.84 -6.61
N PRO A 72 0.30 5.58 -6.10
CA PRO A 72 0.87 5.27 -4.78
C PRO A 72 2.35 5.60 -4.65
N GLN A 73 3.07 5.69 -5.77
CA GLN A 73 4.47 6.07 -5.82
C GLN A 73 4.72 7.48 -5.29
N GLY A 74 3.74 8.39 -5.35
CA GLY A 74 3.83 9.71 -4.72
C GLY A 74 3.94 9.61 -3.20
N SER A 75 3.10 8.80 -2.56
CA SER A 75 3.16 8.55 -1.11
C SER A 75 4.44 7.81 -0.71
N ILE A 76 4.88 6.83 -1.49
CA ILE A 76 6.16 6.14 -1.27
C ILE A 76 7.32 7.14 -1.35
N ASN A 77 7.33 8.02 -2.36
CA ASN A 77 8.36 9.04 -2.51
C ASN A 77 8.37 10.01 -1.32
N TYR A 78 7.20 10.48 -0.89
CA TYR A 78 7.08 11.39 0.26
C TYR A 78 7.59 10.74 1.55
N TYR A 79 7.17 9.50 1.85
CA TYR A 79 7.64 8.77 3.03
C TYR A 79 9.17 8.62 3.04
N ASN A 80 9.76 8.25 1.90
CA ASN A 80 11.20 8.12 1.76
C ASN A 80 11.94 9.45 1.89
N ARG A 81 11.37 10.56 1.41
CA ARG A 81 11.95 11.90 1.61
C ARG A 81 11.94 12.31 3.08
N VAL A 82 10.85 12.06 3.79
CA VAL A 82 10.77 12.31 5.24
C VAL A 82 11.81 11.48 5.97
N ALA A 83 11.94 10.19 5.62
CA ALA A 83 12.98 9.33 6.16
C ALA A 83 14.39 9.89 5.90
N THR A 84 14.70 10.27 4.66
CA THR A 84 16.00 10.89 4.32
C THR A 84 16.27 12.16 5.13
N MET A 85 15.25 13.02 5.30
CA MET A 85 15.38 14.29 6.04
C MET A 85 15.57 14.07 7.55
N MET A 86 14.96 13.03 8.12
CA MET A 86 14.80 12.87 9.57
C MET A 86 15.57 11.67 10.16
N GLY A 87 16.64 11.22 9.49
CA GLY A 87 17.57 10.22 10.04
C GLY A 87 17.24 8.75 9.72
N GLY A 88 16.48 8.51 8.66
CA GLY A 88 16.19 7.17 8.12
C GLY A 88 14.83 6.61 8.51
N ILE A 89 14.45 5.50 7.87
CA ILE A 89 13.15 4.85 8.06
C ILE A 89 12.93 4.46 9.53
N SER A 90 13.92 3.83 10.17
CA SER A 90 13.82 3.41 11.57
C SER A 90 13.62 4.58 12.53
N SER A 91 14.19 5.76 12.22
CA SER A 91 13.99 6.98 13.02
C SER A 91 12.54 7.43 12.95
N ILE A 92 11.99 7.55 11.74
CA ILE A 92 10.65 8.10 11.56
C ILE A 92 9.54 7.14 11.98
N GLN A 93 9.74 5.82 11.95
CA GLN A 93 8.71 4.83 12.32
C GLN A 93 8.23 4.94 13.79
N SER A 94 8.98 5.62 14.66
CA SER A 94 8.57 5.96 16.03
C SER A 94 7.40 6.97 16.11
N PHE A 95 7.10 7.67 15.02
CA PHE A 95 5.98 8.63 14.94
C PHE A 95 5.25 8.66 13.59
N PHE A 96 5.80 8.08 12.53
CA PHE A 96 5.22 8.05 11.19
C PHE A 96 5.30 6.63 10.59
N ARG A 97 4.16 5.94 10.56
CA ARG A 97 4.01 4.60 9.96
C ARG A 97 3.21 4.67 8.66
N PHE A 98 3.64 3.90 7.67
CA PHE A 98 3.03 3.86 6.34
C PHE A 98 2.67 2.43 5.94
N TYR A 99 1.46 2.23 5.43
CA TYR A 99 0.94 0.93 4.99
C TYR A 99 0.50 0.99 3.52
N LEU A 100 1.00 0.05 2.73
CA LEU A 100 0.53 -0.15 1.36
C LEU A 100 -0.53 -1.24 1.34
N ILE A 101 -1.66 -0.98 0.69
CA ILE A 101 -2.80 -1.90 0.65
C ILE A 101 -2.94 -2.50 -0.75
N PRO A 102 -2.57 -3.78 -0.96
CA PRO A 102 -2.77 -4.49 -2.22
C PRO A 102 -4.21 -4.40 -2.72
N GLY A 103 -4.38 -4.10 -4.02
CA GLY A 103 -5.67 -4.12 -4.70
C GLY A 103 -6.61 -2.95 -4.40
N MET A 104 -6.35 -2.13 -3.37
CA MET A 104 -7.21 -0.98 -3.05
C MET A 104 -7.11 0.09 -4.12
N GLN A 105 -8.26 0.51 -4.65
CA GLN A 105 -8.43 1.64 -5.55
C GLN A 105 -8.70 2.95 -4.79
N HIS A 106 -8.70 4.06 -5.52
CA HIS A 106 -8.94 5.40 -4.98
C HIS A 106 -10.22 5.53 -4.15
N ASN A 107 -11.31 4.93 -4.63
CA ASN A 107 -12.63 4.96 -3.99
C ASN A 107 -12.77 3.95 -2.83
N GLY A 108 -11.68 3.29 -2.42
CA GLY A 108 -11.69 2.23 -1.42
C GLY A 108 -12.26 0.90 -1.91
N SER A 109 -12.69 0.80 -3.17
CA SER A 109 -13.02 -0.50 -3.79
C SER A 109 -11.76 -1.32 -4.05
N LEU A 110 -11.93 -2.60 -4.37
CA LEU A 110 -10.82 -3.51 -4.55
C LEU A 110 -10.89 -4.20 -5.89
N VAL A 111 -9.72 -4.41 -6.47
CA VAL A 111 -9.54 -5.21 -7.68
C VAL A 111 -8.49 -6.28 -7.48
N GLY A 112 -8.74 -7.41 -8.15
CA GLY A 112 -7.91 -8.60 -8.08
C GLY A 112 -8.40 -9.61 -7.03
N PRO A 113 -8.22 -10.91 -7.28
CA PRO A 113 -8.47 -11.95 -6.29
C PRO A 113 -7.28 -12.13 -5.33
N PRO A 114 -7.54 -12.49 -4.06
CA PRO A 114 -8.84 -12.43 -3.41
C PRO A 114 -9.29 -10.99 -3.18
N THR A 115 -10.61 -10.73 -3.16
CA THR A 115 -11.13 -9.43 -2.74
C THR A 115 -10.87 -9.27 -1.25
N ILE A 116 -9.81 -8.54 -0.95
CA ILE A 116 -9.30 -8.32 0.41
C ILE A 116 -10.31 -7.49 1.21
N PRO A 117 -10.25 -7.46 2.53
CA PRO A 117 -11.00 -6.48 3.30
C PRO A 117 -10.25 -5.16 3.45
N MET A 118 -11.01 -4.06 3.36
CA MET A 118 -10.52 -2.71 3.56
C MET A 118 -10.82 -2.20 4.96
N PRO A 119 -9.90 -1.45 5.59
CA PRO A 119 -10.29 -0.45 6.57
C PRO A 119 -11.35 0.48 5.95
N GLN A 120 -12.53 0.50 6.54
CA GLN A 120 -13.66 1.34 6.15
C GLN A 120 -14.41 1.69 7.44
N SER A 121 -13.98 2.78 8.05
CA SER A 121 -14.51 3.23 9.34
C SER A 121 -16.02 3.42 9.34
N ALA A 122 -16.55 4.00 8.26
CA ALA A 122 -17.99 4.16 8.06
C ALA A 122 -18.78 2.84 8.01
N ALA A 123 -18.11 1.70 7.82
CA ALA A 123 -18.69 0.36 7.86
C ALA A 123 -18.22 -0.46 9.08
N GLY A 124 -17.67 0.19 10.12
CA GLY A 124 -17.17 -0.44 11.34
C GLY A 124 -15.83 -1.18 11.18
N ARG A 125 -15.12 -0.96 10.08
CA ARG A 125 -13.78 -1.51 9.83
C ARG A 125 -12.73 -0.46 10.18
N ASP A 126 -12.50 -0.35 11.48
CA ASP A 126 -11.71 0.72 12.11
C ASP A 126 -10.29 0.28 12.48
N GLU A 127 -9.74 -0.80 11.92
CA GLU A 127 -8.47 -1.38 12.38
C GLU A 127 -7.32 -0.36 12.35
N MET A 128 -7.24 0.46 11.30
CA MET A 128 -6.24 1.53 11.18
C MET A 128 -6.47 2.69 12.15
N PHE A 129 -7.74 3.07 12.37
CA PHE A 129 -8.08 4.12 13.34
C PHE A 129 -7.81 3.64 14.77
N THR A 130 -8.22 2.42 15.09
CA THR A 130 -7.97 1.74 16.37
C THR A 130 -6.46 1.60 16.63
N ALA A 131 -5.67 1.27 15.59
CA ALA A 131 -4.22 1.23 15.70
C ALA A 131 -3.63 2.62 16.01
N LEU A 132 -4.10 3.67 15.31
CA LEU A 132 -3.68 5.05 15.59
C LEU A 132 -4.09 5.50 17.01
N GLN A 133 -5.32 5.21 17.42
CA GLN A 133 -5.85 5.56 18.74
C GLN A 133 -5.02 4.90 19.84
N ASN A 134 -4.78 3.59 19.74
CA ASN A 134 -3.93 2.87 20.68
C ASN A 134 -2.49 3.40 20.71
N TRP A 135 -1.97 3.87 19.58
CA TRP A 135 -0.64 4.48 19.54
C TRP A 135 -0.59 5.81 20.28
N VAL A 136 -1.61 6.64 20.08
CA VAL A 136 -1.70 7.98 20.69
C VAL A 136 -2.02 7.89 22.18
N GLU A 137 -3.00 7.08 22.56
CA GLU A 137 -3.55 7.04 23.92
C GLU A 137 -2.79 6.07 24.83
N ASN A 138 -2.36 4.92 24.28
CA ASN A 138 -1.78 3.83 25.06
C ASN A 138 -0.28 3.60 24.78
N GLY A 139 0.31 4.34 23.83
CA GLY A 139 1.71 4.16 23.43
C GLY A 139 1.99 2.87 22.66
N THR A 140 0.96 2.15 22.22
CA THR A 140 1.10 0.88 21.50
C THR A 140 1.45 1.13 20.04
N GLU A 141 2.71 0.94 19.66
CA GLU A 141 3.13 1.22 18.28
C GLU A 141 2.52 0.21 17.27
N PRO A 142 1.87 0.68 16.19
CA PRO A 142 1.21 -0.18 15.21
C PRO A 142 2.20 -1.03 14.40
N GLY A 143 2.29 -2.33 14.66
CA GLY A 143 3.10 -3.27 13.87
C GLY A 143 2.37 -3.78 12.62
N ARG A 144 2.27 -5.10 12.48
CA ARG A 144 1.36 -5.74 11.54
C ARG A 144 -0.09 -5.42 11.93
N VAL A 145 -0.93 -5.07 10.94
CA VAL A 145 -2.37 -4.86 11.14
C VAL A 145 -3.12 -5.87 10.28
N ASP A 146 -3.92 -6.72 10.90
CA ASP A 146 -4.76 -7.68 10.18
C ASP A 146 -6.13 -7.06 9.95
N VAL A 147 -6.56 -7.06 8.69
CA VAL A 147 -7.87 -6.53 8.26
C VAL A 147 -8.77 -7.67 7.85
N SER A 148 -10.06 -7.60 8.16
CA SER A 148 -11.03 -8.69 7.95
C SER A 148 -12.32 -8.25 7.24
N SER A 149 -12.91 -9.13 6.43
CA SER A 149 -14.21 -8.88 5.80
C SER A 149 -15.31 -8.94 6.86
N SER A 150 -16.43 -8.26 6.63
CA SER A 150 -17.52 -8.18 7.62
C SER A 150 -18.06 -9.55 8.03
N ASN A 151 -18.04 -10.53 7.12
CA ASN A 151 -18.44 -11.91 7.35
C ASN A 151 -17.28 -12.83 7.79
N GLY A 152 -16.07 -12.29 7.98
CA GLY A 152 -14.87 -13.03 8.38
C GLY A 152 -14.30 -14.00 7.33
N SER A 153 -14.83 -14.05 6.11
CA SER A 153 -14.41 -15.03 5.10
C SER A 153 -13.06 -14.71 4.44
N VAL A 154 -12.61 -13.46 4.51
CA VAL A 154 -11.32 -13.02 3.99
C VAL A 154 -10.64 -12.14 5.03
N SER A 155 -9.33 -12.34 5.22
CA SER A 155 -8.46 -11.48 6.00
C SER A 155 -7.11 -11.30 5.30
N GLN A 156 -6.44 -10.19 5.58
CA GLN A 156 -5.11 -9.90 5.05
C GLN A 156 -4.23 -9.21 6.09
N ALA A 157 -2.93 -9.52 6.07
CA ALA A 157 -1.91 -8.80 6.83
C ALA A 157 -1.46 -7.54 6.09
N LEU A 158 -1.56 -6.39 6.75
CA LEU A 158 -0.94 -5.14 6.34
C LEU A 158 0.39 -4.96 7.09
N CYS A 159 1.42 -4.60 6.34
CA CYS A 159 2.78 -4.48 6.87
C CYS A 159 3.24 -3.03 6.85
N VAL A 160 4.03 -2.66 7.87
CA VAL A 160 4.68 -1.35 7.91
C VAL A 160 5.74 -1.30 6.81
N TYR A 161 5.61 -0.35 5.89
CA TYR A 161 6.57 -0.11 4.82
C TYR A 161 7.99 0.11 5.42
N PRO A 162 9.05 -0.50 4.86
CA PRO A 162 9.13 -1.13 3.53
C PRO A 162 8.78 -2.62 3.47
N LEU A 163 8.37 -3.22 4.59
CA LEU A 163 7.96 -4.63 4.60
C LEU A 163 6.69 -4.81 3.78
N LYS A 164 6.56 -6.00 3.18
CA LYS A 164 5.37 -6.44 2.45
C LYS A 164 4.86 -7.76 3.00
N ALA A 165 3.57 -8.02 2.80
CA ALA A 165 3.00 -9.33 3.10
C ALA A 165 3.55 -10.35 2.10
N VAL A 166 4.20 -11.39 2.61
CA VAL A 166 4.73 -12.51 1.83
C VAL A 166 4.00 -13.79 2.23
N TYR A 167 3.34 -14.41 1.26
CA TYR A 167 2.60 -15.66 1.42
C TYR A 167 3.55 -16.81 1.78
N ASP A 168 3.13 -17.69 2.69
CA ASP A 168 3.92 -18.82 3.17
C ASP A 168 4.00 -20.00 2.17
N GLY A 169 3.17 -19.99 1.13
CA GLY A 169 3.12 -21.02 0.09
C GLY A 169 2.11 -22.14 0.33
N THR A 170 1.53 -22.24 1.53
CA THR A 170 0.76 -23.42 1.98
C THR A 170 -0.59 -23.10 2.61
N GLY A 171 -0.77 -21.92 3.21
CA GLY A 171 -2.00 -21.54 3.90
C GLY A 171 -3.15 -21.14 2.97
N LEU A 172 -4.25 -20.64 3.54
CA LEU A 172 -5.30 -20.04 2.72
C LEU A 172 -4.88 -18.64 2.28
N GLN A 173 -4.95 -18.35 0.97
CA GLN A 173 -4.66 -17.00 0.44
C GLN A 173 -5.61 -15.92 0.97
N THR A 174 -6.79 -16.32 1.46
CA THR A 174 -7.77 -15.44 2.11
C THR A 174 -7.57 -15.33 3.62
N ALA A 175 -6.48 -15.86 4.18
CA ALA A 175 -6.21 -15.80 5.61
C ALA A 175 -4.93 -14.99 5.88
N ALA A 176 -5.04 -13.93 6.69
CA ALA A 176 -3.91 -13.10 7.09
C ALA A 176 -2.79 -13.93 7.74
N SER A 177 -3.14 -15.01 8.45
CA SER A 177 -2.18 -15.93 9.09
C SER A 177 -1.22 -16.60 8.11
N SER A 178 -1.59 -16.71 6.83
CA SER A 178 -0.76 -17.32 5.78
C SER A 178 0.31 -16.36 5.23
N TYR A 179 0.44 -15.17 5.81
CA TYR A 179 1.37 -14.13 5.37
C TYR A 179 2.26 -13.68 6.53
N ALA A 180 3.51 -13.37 6.20
CA ALA A 180 4.47 -12.74 7.10
C ALA A 180 4.96 -11.42 6.51
N CYS A 181 5.20 -10.42 7.36
CA CYS A 181 5.82 -9.17 6.93
C CYS A 181 7.33 -9.37 6.75
N LYS A 182 7.81 -9.22 5.51
CA LYS A 182 9.21 -9.38 5.11
C LYS A 182 9.64 -8.30 4.13
#